data_AF-A0A177AV82-F1
#
_entry.id   AF-A0A177AV82-F1
#
_cell.length_a   1.000
_cell.length_b   1.000
_cell.length_c   1.000
_cell.angle_alpha   90.00
_cell.angle_beta   90.00
_cell.angle_gamma   90.00
#
_symmetry.space_group_name_H-M   'P 1'
#
loop_
_entity.id
_entity.type
_entity.pdbx_description
1 polymer ?
#
loop_
_entity_poly.entity_id
_entity_poly.type
_entity_poly.pdbx_seq_one_letter_code
_entity_poly.pdbx_strand_id
1 'polypeptide(L)'
;VVKDYLKSKNIDINEIMIVQGTLRPDLIESASNIASDSASVIKTHHNDTELVRNLRNRNLVVEPLKDFHKDEVRNIGKMLGLEEDVVHRHPFPGPGLAIRIICADKPYFSENYKIALDTLSIVFNYHTADSDKILPIKSIISQHDSNLLDTIFSTLENKINYTLLPINSVGVQGDNRTYRNVLAVSADIVPDWEVLDNLARIIPNIIPQINRVCFAFGSKIKDNVINSIVKTTLTENVLEQTRIFDFNVNKILSESGETIKLSQMPIVMIPINFDQDTQEKRSFVIRPFITSDFMTGIAAKPDINYSKSVNLSFNLVLSFFILMSIVEYSKHCKFSSKLLYDLSSKPPGTTEWE
;
A
#
# COMPACT_ATOMS: atom_id res chain seq x y z
N VAL A 1 -16.59 4.30 23.30
CA VAL A 1 -17.11 5.38 22.42
C VAL A 1 -18.62 5.35 22.29
N VAL A 2 -19.26 4.41 21.57
CA VAL A 2 -20.74 4.44 21.37
C VAL A 2 -21.51 4.37 22.69
N LYS A 3 -21.18 3.41 23.58
CA LYS A 3 -21.80 3.30 24.91
C LYS A 3 -21.61 4.59 25.74
N ASP A 4 -20.41 5.16 25.70
CA ASP A 4 -20.08 6.39 26.44
C ASP A 4 -20.85 7.60 25.88
N TYR A 5 -21.01 7.67 24.56
CA TYR A 5 -21.79 8.69 23.89
C TYR A 5 -23.27 8.60 24.29
N LEU A 6 -23.88 7.42 24.18
CA LEU A 6 -25.28 7.21 24.58
C LEU A 6 -25.49 7.55 26.06
N LYS A 7 -24.57 7.11 26.93
CA LYS A 7 -24.59 7.46 28.36
C LYS A 7 -24.49 8.97 28.59
N SER A 8 -23.61 9.67 27.87
CA SER A 8 -23.49 11.14 27.99
C SER A 8 -24.72 11.91 27.47
N LYS A 9 -25.51 11.28 26.60
CA LYS A 9 -26.79 11.82 26.11
C LYS A 9 -28.01 11.32 26.89
N ASN A 10 -27.81 10.47 27.89
CA ASN A 10 -28.87 9.82 28.66
C ASN A 10 -29.89 9.08 27.77
N ILE A 11 -29.40 8.43 26.71
CA ILE A 11 -30.20 7.64 25.78
C ILE A 11 -30.03 6.16 26.13
N ASP A 12 -31.12 5.43 26.36
CA ASP A 12 -31.05 3.98 26.51
C ASP A 12 -30.76 3.32 25.15
N ILE A 13 -29.81 2.39 25.16
CA ILE A 13 -29.46 1.60 23.99
C ILE A 13 -30.62 0.70 23.50
N ASN A 14 -31.58 0.40 24.37
CA ASN A 14 -32.78 -0.36 23.98
C ASN A 14 -33.84 0.49 23.27
N GLU A 15 -33.72 1.83 23.32
CA GLU A 15 -34.65 2.77 22.69
C GLU A 15 -34.17 3.25 21.31
N ILE A 16 -33.04 2.70 20.83
CA ILE A 16 -32.45 3.07 19.55
C ILE A 16 -32.41 1.88 18.60
N MET A 17 -32.42 2.21 17.31
CA MET A 17 -32.02 1.30 16.25
C MET A 17 -30.67 1.75 15.70
N ILE A 18 -29.81 0.80 15.37
CA ILE A 18 -28.54 1.08 14.69
C ILE A 18 -28.73 0.83 13.21
N VAL A 19 -28.42 1.82 12.37
CA VAL A 19 -28.37 1.66 10.92
C VAL A 19 -26.91 1.53 10.48
N GLN A 20 -26.58 0.47 9.76
CA GLN A 20 -25.23 0.23 9.23
C GLN A 20 -25.26 0.16 7.70
N GLY A 21 -24.24 0.74 7.06
CA GLY A 21 -24.02 0.64 5.61
C GLY A 21 -23.35 -0.66 5.18
N THR A 22 -23.49 -1.74 5.95
CA THR A 22 -22.90 -3.06 5.66
C THR A 22 -23.37 -3.57 4.30
N LEU A 23 -22.43 -4.04 3.48
CA LEU A 23 -22.72 -4.57 2.14
C LEU A 23 -22.76 -6.10 2.14
N ARG A 24 -23.28 -6.68 1.05
CA ARG A 24 -23.33 -8.14 0.85
C ARG A 24 -21.97 -8.85 1.03
N PRO A 25 -20.85 -8.34 0.48
CA PRO A 25 -19.55 -8.99 0.65
C PRO A 25 -19.07 -9.02 2.11
N ASP A 26 -19.38 -7.99 2.89
CA ASP A 26 -18.97 -7.89 4.30
C ASP A 26 -19.61 -8.99 5.17
N LEU A 27 -20.85 -9.37 4.84
CA LEU A 27 -21.59 -10.44 5.52
C LEU A 27 -21.03 -11.83 5.17
N ILE A 28 -20.62 -12.03 3.91
CA ILE A 28 -20.03 -13.30 3.45
C ILE A 28 -18.66 -13.53 4.11
N GLU A 29 -17.81 -12.50 4.15
CA GLU A 29 -16.52 -12.57 4.87
C GLU A 29 -16.71 -12.81 6.38
N SER A 30 -17.75 -12.21 6.97
CA SER A 30 -18.08 -12.43 8.39
C SER A 30 -18.51 -13.89 8.64
N ALA A 31 -19.30 -14.47 7.72
CA ALA A 31 -19.77 -15.85 7.83
C ALA A 31 -18.66 -16.89 7.62
N SER A 32 -17.70 -16.63 6.71
CA SER A 32 -16.57 -17.55 6.48
C SER A 32 -15.60 -17.60 7.67
N ASN A 33 -15.39 -16.48 8.35
CA ASN A 33 -14.62 -16.41 9.60
C ASN A 33 -15.29 -17.15 10.78
N ILE A 34 -16.62 -17.30 10.75
CA ILE A 34 -17.38 -18.06 11.77
C ILE A 34 -17.43 -19.56 11.43
N ALA A 35 -17.39 -19.92 10.15
CA ALA A 35 -17.50 -21.30 9.69
C ALA A 35 -16.16 -22.06 9.61
N SER A 36 -15.01 -21.39 9.71
CA SER A 36 -13.69 -22.01 9.61
C SER A 36 -12.90 -21.89 10.92
N ASP A 37 -12.98 -22.92 11.78
CA ASP A 37 -12.19 -23.05 13.03
C ASP A 37 -10.65 -23.06 12.79
N SER A 38 -10.21 -23.19 11.54
CA SER A 38 -8.79 -23.27 11.13
C SER A 38 -8.22 -21.97 10.57
N ALA A 39 -9.05 -20.97 10.26
CA ALA A 39 -8.57 -19.66 9.84
C ALA A 39 -8.24 -18.84 11.08
N SER A 40 -6.97 -18.52 11.31
CA SER A 40 -6.61 -17.53 12.33
C SER A 40 -7.50 -16.29 12.13
N VAL A 41 -8.04 -15.74 13.22
CA VAL A 41 -9.04 -14.65 13.21
C VAL A 41 -8.42 -13.41 12.56
N ILE A 42 -8.42 -13.37 11.24
CA ILE A 42 -7.59 -12.44 10.45
C ILE A 42 -8.28 -11.08 10.29
N LYS A 43 -9.57 -10.94 10.63
CA LYS A 43 -10.25 -9.65 10.81
C LYS A 43 -11.42 -9.79 11.79
N THR A 44 -11.37 -9.15 12.95
CA THR A 44 -12.60 -8.79 13.68
C THR A 44 -13.29 -7.70 12.86
N HIS A 45 -14.41 -8.01 12.20
CA HIS A 45 -15.15 -7.01 11.43
C HIS A 45 -15.54 -5.85 12.35
N HIS A 46 -15.14 -4.62 12.00
CA HIS A 46 -15.46 -3.42 12.79
C HIS A 46 -16.98 -3.22 12.98
N ASN A 47 -17.77 -3.83 12.10
CA ASN A 47 -19.24 -3.77 12.12
C ASN A 47 -19.89 -4.84 12.99
N ASP A 48 -19.15 -5.82 13.51
CA ASP A 48 -19.72 -6.98 14.23
C ASP A 48 -19.14 -7.13 15.64
N THR A 49 -19.36 -6.12 16.47
CA THR A 49 -19.01 -6.16 17.90
C THR A 49 -20.04 -6.95 18.70
N GLU A 50 -19.67 -7.41 19.90
CA GLU A 50 -20.61 -8.10 20.82
C GLU A 50 -21.89 -7.27 21.07
N LEU A 51 -21.74 -5.94 21.15
CA LEU A 51 -22.88 -5.03 21.28
C LEU A 51 -23.79 -5.08 20.05
N VAL A 52 -23.21 -5.03 18.84
CA VAL A 52 -23.99 -5.10 17.60
C VAL A 52 -24.65 -6.47 17.45
N ARG A 53 -23.97 -7.57 17.81
CA ARG A 53 -24.57 -8.92 17.83
C ARG A 53 -25.78 -9.01 18.75
N ASN A 54 -25.66 -8.45 19.96
CA ASN A 54 -26.78 -8.41 20.92
C ASN A 54 -27.96 -7.58 20.40
N LEU A 55 -27.70 -6.45 19.74
CA LEU A 55 -28.74 -5.63 19.14
C LEU A 55 -29.35 -6.30 17.90
N ARG A 56 -28.54 -6.98 17.08
CA ARG A 56 -29.00 -7.75 15.92
C ARG A 56 -29.93 -8.89 16.34
N ASN A 57 -29.60 -9.61 17.41
CA ASN A 57 -30.47 -10.65 18.00
C ASN A 57 -31.81 -10.11 18.51
N ARG A 58 -31.87 -8.82 18.84
CA ARG A 58 -33.09 -8.12 19.27
C ARG A 58 -33.81 -7.41 18.11
N ASN A 59 -33.39 -7.62 16.85
CA ASN A 59 -33.90 -6.93 15.66
C ASN A 59 -33.76 -5.40 15.71
N LEU A 60 -32.74 -4.89 16.41
CA LEU A 60 -32.46 -3.45 16.55
C LEU A 60 -31.32 -2.97 15.62
N VAL A 61 -30.93 -3.78 14.63
CA VAL A 61 -29.93 -3.43 13.61
C VAL A 61 -30.59 -3.46 12.23
N VAL A 62 -30.43 -2.37 11.48
CA VAL A 62 -30.93 -2.20 10.12
C VAL A 62 -29.74 -2.07 9.17
N GLU A 63 -29.66 -2.92 8.16
CA GLU A 63 -28.60 -2.93 7.14
C GLU A 63 -29.24 -2.76 5.76
N PRO A 64 -29.58 -1.53 5.33
CA PRO A 64 -30.36 -1.29 4.10
C PRO A 64 -29.64 -1.73 2.82
N LEU A 65 -28.31 -1.79 2.87
CA LEU A 65 -27.45 -2.04 1.71
C LEU A 65 -26.96 -3.50 1.62
N LYS A 66 -27.43 -4.38 2.52
CA LYS A 66 -26.93 -5.75 2.68
C LYS A 66 -27.07 -6.64 1.43
N ASP A 67 -27.99 -6.29 0.53
CA ASP A 67 -28.30 -7.06 -0.68
C ASP A 67 -27.62 -6.47 -1.94
N PHE A 68 -26.89 -5.36 -1.81
CA PHE A 68 -26.28 -4.65 -2.93
C PHE A 68 -24.76 -4.85 -3.00
N HIS A 69 -24.25 -4.81 -4.23
CA HIS A 69 -22.84 -4.68 -4.57
C HIS A 69 -22.39 -3.21 -4.57
N LYS A 70 -21.07 -2.97 -4.54
CA LYS A 70 -20.50 -1.63 -4.33
C LYS A 70 -20.80 -0.66 -5.47
N ASP A 71 -20.83 -1.14 -6.70
CA ASP A 71 -21.24 -0.41 -7.90
C ASP A 71 -22.72 -0.03 -7.86
N GLU A 72 -23.59 -0.93 -7.39
CA GLU A 72 -25.02 -0.66 -7.20
C GLU A 72 -25.25 0.42 -6.13
N VAL A 73 -24.53 0.35 -5.00
CA VAL A 73 -24.58 1.36 -3.94
C VAL A 73 -24.16 2.73 -4.46
N ARG A 74 -23.17 2.78 -5.35
CA ARG A 74 -22.76 4.04 -5.99
C ARG A 74 -23.88 4.61 -6.86
N ASN A 75 -24.53 3.77 -7.66
CA ASN A 75 -25.67 4.20 -8.49
C ASN A 75 -26.84 4.70 -7.63
N ILE A 76 -27.15 4.01 -6.53
CA ILE A 76 -28.15 4.46 -5.54
C ILE A 76 -27.76 5.84 -4.98
N GLY A 77 -26.50 6.03 -4.61
CA GLY A 77 -26.00 7.32 -4.13
C GLY A 77 -26.24 8.45 -5.12
N LYS A 78 -25.97 8.23 -6.41
CA LYS A 78 -26.27 9.21 -7.47
C LYS A 78 -27.76 9.47 -7.63
N MET A 79 -28.60 8.43 -7.58
CA MET A 79 -30.06 8.56 -7.66
C MET A 79 -30.63 9.36 -6.48
N LEU A 80 -29.98 9.29 -5.31
CA LEU A 80 -30.32 10.08 -4.12
C LEU A 80 -29.79 11.53 -4.17
N GLY A 81 -29.07 11.90 -5.23
CA GLY A 81 -28.52 13.25 -5.39
C GLY A 81 -27.23 13.52 -4.62
N LEU A 82 -26.49 12.47 -4.20
CA LEU A 82 -25.16 12.65 -3.62
C LEU A 82 -24.17 13.14 -4.69
N GLU A 83 -23.25 14.01 -4.28
CA GLU A 83 -22.18 14.50 -5.14
C GLU A 83 -21.28 13.37 -5.64
N GLU A 84 -20.82 13.49 -6.88
CA GLU A 84 -19.99 12.47 -7.56
C GLU A 84 -18.72 12.15 -6.74
N ASP A 85 -18.07 13.17 -6.16
CA ASP A 85 -16.87 13.01 -5.33
C ASP A 85 -17.12 12.23 -4.04
N VAL A 86 -18.33 12.32 -3.47
CA VAL A 86 -18.72 11.56 -2.28
C VAL A 86 -18.95 10.10 -2.64
N VAL A 87 -19.64 9.85 -3.76
CA VAL A 87 -19.97 8.51 -4.24
C VAL A 87 -18.72 7.71 -4.65
N HIS A 88 -17.75 8.39 -5.27
CA HIS A 88 -16.52 7.75 -5.75
C HIS A 88 -15.34 7.83 -4.80
N ARG A 89 -15.55 8.36 -3.60
CA ARG A 89 -14.50 8.40 -2.58
C ARG A 89 -13.89 7.01 -2.38
N HIS A 90 -12.56 6.97 -2.33
CA HIS A 90 -11.84 5.75 -2.02
C HIS A 90 -12.23 5.23 -0.63
N PRO A 91 -12.26 3.90 -0.42
CA PRO A 91 -12.39 3.33 0.91
C PRO A 91 -11.33 3.90 1.86
N PHE A 92 -11.74 4.15 3.09
CA PHE A 92 -10.85 4.56 4.16
C PHE A 92 -10.96 3.56 5.31
N PRO A 93 -9.85 3.00 5.81
CA PRO A 93 -9.89 1.93 6.79
C PRO A 93 -10.44 2.43 8.14
N GLY A 94 -11.07 1.54 8.91
CA GLY A 94 -11.63 1.87 10.23
C GLY A 94 -10.60 2.49 11.20
N PRO A 95 -9.40 1.91 11.35
CA PRO A 95 -8.30 2.51 12.14
C PRO A 95 -7.73 3.82 11.54
N GLY A 96 -8.11 4.15 10.31
CA GLY A 96 -7.71 5.36 9.60
C GLY A 96 -6.20 5.48 9.41
N LEU A 97 -5.65 6.67 9.69
CA LEU A 97 -4.23 6.94 9.50
C LEU A 97 -3.31 6.15 10.44
N ALA A 98 -3.85 5.53 11.49
CA ALA A 98 -3.04 4.75 12.44
C ALA A 98 -2.31 3.58 11.74
N ILE A 99 -2.90 3.03 10.68
CA ILE A 99 -2.33 1.94 9.87
C ILE A 99 -1.67 2.43 8.56
N ARG A 100 -1.45 3.74 8.48
CA ARG A 100 -0.74 4.40 7.38
C ARG A 100 0.50 5.16 7.88
N ILE A 101 0.92 4.89 9.11
CA ILE A 101 2.09 5.50 9.72
C ILE A 101 2.90 4.34 10.31
N ILE A 102 3.98 3.99 9.62
CA ILE A 102 4.91 2.97 10.13
C ILE A 102 5.56 3.50 11.40
N CYS A 103 5.09 3.02 12.54
CA CYS A 103 5.63 3.39 13.84
C CYS A 103 6.86 2.55 14.15
N ALA A 104 7.95 3.20 14.55
CA ALA A 104 9.17 2.52 14.94
C ALA A 104 9.99 3.36 15.93
N ASP A 105 10.53 2.69 16.94
CA ASP A 105 11.46 3.24 17.93
C ASP A 105 12.92 2.87 17.63
N LYS A 106 13.14 1.75 16.93
CA LYS A 106 14.43 1.25 16.46
C LYS A 106 14.35 0.71 15.02
N PRO A 107 15.48 0.66 14.30
CA PRO A 107 15.58 -0.01 13.00
C PRO A 107 15.12 -1.48 13.07
N TYR A 108 14.32 -1.92 12.10
CA TYR A 108 13.92 -3.32 11.94
C TYR A 108 14.86 -4.06 10.98
N PHE A 109 15.53 -5.09 11.50
CA PHE A 109 16.32 -6.03 10.72
C PHE A 109 15.70 -7.43 10.89
N SER A 110 15.23 -8.03 9.80
CA SER A 110 14.65 -9.36 9.83
C SER A 110 15.68 -10.44 10.17
N GLU A 111 15.18 -11.59 10.62
CA GLU A 111 15.98 -12.82 10.58
C GLU A 111 16.44 -13.06 9.14
N ASN A 112 17.75 -13.24 8.95
CA ASN A 112 18.40 -13.33 7.64
C ASN A 112 18.48 -12.02 6.82
N TYR A 113 18.39 -10.84 7.46
CA TYR A 113 18.58 -9.54 6.81
C TYR A 113 19.89 -9.47 5.99
N LYS A 114 20.99 -10.02 6.53
CA LYS A 114 22.28 -10.08 5.84
C LYS A 114 22.21 -10.92 4.56
N ILE A 115 21.56 -12.08 4.62
CA ILE A 115 21.36 -12.96 3.45
C ILE A 115 20.53 -12.25 2.38
N ALA A 116 19.48 -11.53 2.79
CA ALA A 116 18.68 -10.71 1.87
C ALA A 116 19.54 -9.63 1.17
N LEU A 117 20.41 -8.92 1.90
CA LEU A 117 21.34 -7.95 1.32
C LEU A 117 22.34 -8.60 0.35
N ASP A 118 22.95 -9.71 0.74
CA ASP A 118 23.93 -10.40 -0.10
C ASP A 118 23.25 -10.92 -1.39
N THR A 119 22.00 -11.39 -1.29
CA THR A 119 21.19 -11.83 -2.44
C THR A 119 20.79 -10.65 -3.33
N LEU A 120 20.38 -9.51 -2.75
CA LEU A 120 20.14 -8.28 -3.51
C LEU A 120 21.39 -7.82 -4.26
N SER A 121 22.57 -7.94 -3.65
CA SER A 121 23.83 -7.63 -4.32
C SER A 121 24.07 -8.51 -5.54
N ILE A 122 23.71 -9.80 -5.49
CA ILE A 122 23.80 -10.70 -6.65
C ILE A 122 22.75 -10.32 -7.71
N VAL A 123 21.50 -10.07 -7.29
CA VAL A 123 20.41 -9.71 -8.21
C VAL A 123 20.72 -8.40 -8.95
N PHE A 124 21.18 -7.36 -8.26
CA PHE A 124 21.46 -6.06 -8.90
C PHE A 124 22.74 -6.05 -9.76
N ASN A 125 23.57 -7.10 -9.65
CA ASN A 125 24.72 -7.33 -10.51
C ASN A 125 24.55 -8.61 -11.35
N TYR A 126 23.30 -8.99 -11.65
CA TYR A 126 23.00 -10.32 -12.24
C TYR A 126 23.78 -10.58 -13.54
N HIS A 127 23.97 -9.55 -14.37
CA HIS A 127 24.68 -9.66 -15.64
C HIS A 127 26.17 -9.95 -15.48
N THR A 128 26.79 -9.44 -14.41
CA THR A 128 28.24 -9.51 -14.19
C THR A 128 28.63 -10.46 -13.05
N ALA A 129 27.65 -11.00 -12.31
CA ALA A 129 27.89 -11.89 -11.18
C ALA A 129 28.41 -13.27 -11.61
N ASP A 130 29.21 -13.89 -10.74
CA ASP A 130 29.75 -15.22 -10.97
C ASP A 130 28.64 -16.25 -11.18
N SER A 131 28.83 -17.18 -12.12
CA SER A 131 27.85 -18.23 -12.42
C SER A 131 27.46 -19.05 -11.19
N ASP A 132 28.42 -19.34 -10.30
CA ASP A 132 28.18 -20.09 -9.06
C ASP A 132 27.27 -19.34 -8.08
N LYS A 133 27.34 -18.01 -8.03
CA LYS A 133 26.48 -17.17 -7.17
C LYS A 133 25.07 -17.01 -7.75
N ILE A 134 24.96 -17.02 -9.07
CA ILE A 134 23.68 -16.90 -9.77
C ILE A 134 22.91 -18.23 -9.75
N LEU A 135 23.60 -19.38 -9.73
CA LEU A 135 22.99 -20.70 -9.84
C LEU A 135 21.86 -20.96 -8.81
N PRO A 136 22.00 -20.62 -7.52
CA PRO A 136 20.90 -20.74 -6.56
C PRO A 136 19.67 -19.92 -6.96
N ILE A 137 19.86 -18.69 -7.44
CA ILE A 137 18.75 -17.83 -7.90
C ILE A 137 18.09 -18.43 -9.14
N LYS A 138 18.89 -18.84 -10.14
CA LYS A 138 18.41 -19.51 -11.36
C LYS A 138 17.59 -20.76 -11.07
N SER A 139 17.87 -21.46 -9.99
CA SER A 139 17.11 -22.67 -9.61
C SER A 139 15.71 -22.38 -9.07
N ILE A 140 15.44 -21.15 -8.62
CA ILE A 140 14.17 -20.74 -7.99
C ILE A 140 13.28 -19.96 -8.98
N ILE A 141 13.87 -19.26 -9.94
CA ILE A 141 13.12 -18.45 -10.93
C ILE A 141 12.99 -19.14 -12.28
N SER A 142 12.02 -18.70 -13.08
CA SER A 142 11.85 -19.20 -14.44
C SER A 142 13.02 -18.79 -15.34
N GLN A 143 13.27 -19.55 -16.41
CA GLN A 143 14.27 -19.17 -17.42
C GLN A 143 13.97 -17.80 -18.05
N HIS A 144 12.67 -17.48 -18.20
CA HIS A 144 12.24 -16.18 -18.69
C HIS A 144 12.65 -15.05 -17.75
N ASP A 145 12.36 -15.19 -16.45
CA ASP A 145 12.76 -14.18 -15.45
C ASP A 145 14.28 -14.07 -15.33
N SER A 146 15.02 -15.17 -15.47
CA SER A 146 16.48 -15.17 -15.50
C SER A 146 17.03 -14.33 -16.66
N ASN A 147 16.52 -14.55 -17.89
CA ASN A 147 16.91 -13.77 -19.07
C ASN A 147 16.51 -12.30 -18.93
N LEU A 148 15.36 -12.04 -18.29
CA LEU A 148 14.87 -10.69 -18.06
C LEU A 148 15.77 -9.93 -17.08
N LEU A 149 16.18 -10.55 -15.96
CA LEU A 149 17.14 -9.94 -15.03
C LEU A 149 18.47 -9.61 -15.71
N ASP A 150 18.99 -10.52 -16.55
CA ASP A 150 20.21 -10.28 -17.32
C ASP A 150 20.06 -9.08 -18.28
N THR A 151 18.93 -8.98 -18.97
CA THR A 151 18.62 -7.86 -19.87
C THR A 151 18.47 -6.53 -19.11
N ILE A 152 17.77 -6.55 -17.97
CA ILE A 152 17.55 -5.37 -17.13
C ILE A 152 18.90 -4.84 -16.64
N PHE A 153 19.73 -5.70 -16.05
CA PHE A 153 20.96 -5.27 -15.39
C PHE A 153 22.13 -5.05 -16.35
N SER A 154 22.11 -5.61 -17.56
CA SER A 154 23.03 -5.16 -18.62
C SER A 154 22.72 -3.75 -19.13
N THR A 155 21.46 -3.32 -19.10
CA THR A 155 21.03 -1.99 -19.58
C THR A 155 21.12 -0.91 -18.50
N LEU A 156 20.77 -1.27 -17.27
CA LEU A 156 20.67 -0.37 -16.12
C LEU A 156 21.87 -0.42 -15.18
N GLU A 157 22.94 -1.14 -15.55
CA GLU A 157 24.17 -1.23 -14.76
C GLU A 157 24.62 0.17 -14.29
N ASN A 158 24.90 0.30 -12.99
CA ASN A 158 25.28 1.56 -12.32
C ASN A 158 24.26 2.72 -12.37
N LYS A 159 23.15 2.61 -13.13
CA LYS A 159 22.10 3.63 -13.22
C LYS A 159 21.03 3.47 -12.15
N ILE A 160 20.83 2.25 -11.66
CA ILE A 160 19.87 1.89 -10.62
C ILE A 160 20.60 1.44 -9.35
N ASN A 161 20.04 1.74 -8.18
CA ASN A 161 20.52 1.22 -6.90
C ASN A 161 19.36 0.68 -6.05
N TYR A 162 19.69 -0.17 -5.10
CA TYR A 162 18.77 -0.71 -4.11
C TYR A 162 19.14 -0.26 -2.70
N THR A 163 18.13 -0.11 -1.85
CA THR A 163 18.27 0.13 -0.42
C THR A 163 17.25 -0.72 0.33
N LEU A 164 17.72 -1.64 1.17
CA LEU A 164 16.83 -2.45 2.00
C LEU A 164 16.44 -1.65 3.24
N LEU A 165 15.20 -1.18 3.30
CA LEU A 165 14.77 -0.27 4.36
C LEU A 165 14.65 -1.01 5.69
N PRO A 166 15.12 -0.41 6.80
CA PRO A 166 15.07 -0.98 8.14
C PRO A 166 13.68 -0.81 8.78
N ILE A 167 12.64 -1.14 8.03
CA ILE A 167 11.23 -1.14 8.44
C ILE A 167 10.60 -2.43 7.95
N ASN A 168 9.55 -2.88 8.62
CA ASN A 168 8.67 -3.92 8.11
C ASN A 168 7.36 -3.32 7.60
N SER A 169 6.71 -4.04 6.69
CA SER A 169 5.34 -3.77 6.30
C SER A 169 4.59 -5.09 6.17
N VAL A 170 3.29 -5.04 6.44
CA VAL A 170 2.42 -6.20 6.31
C VAL A 170 2.33 -6.66 4.85
N GLY A 171 2.27 -7.98 4.68
CA GLY A 171 2.05 -8.69 3.43
C GLY A 171 1.24 -9.96 3.68
N VAL A 172 0.92 -10.67 2.59
CA VAL A 172 0.21 -11.96 2.63
C VAL A 172 0.94 -12.95 1.74
N GLN A 173 1.29 -14.10 2.31
CA GLN A 173 1.85 -15.23 1.58
C GLN A 173 1.13 -16.51 1.98
N GLY A 174 0.53 -17.19 1.00
CA GLY A 174 -0.45 -18.24 1.28
C GLY A 174 -1.61 -17.68 2.11
N ASP A 175 -1.94 -18.37 3.20
CA ASP A 175 -3.08 -18.00 4.06
C ASP A 175 -2.68 -17.11 5.25
N ASN A 176 -1.40 -16.77 5.38
CA ASN A 176 -0.87 -16.08 6.56
C ASN A 176 -0.41 -14.64 6.26
N ARG A 177 -0.66 -13.76 7.23
CA ARG A 177 -0.04 -12.42 7.26
C ARG A 177 1.44 -12.54 7.62
N THR A 178 2.27 -11.74 6.96
CA THR A 178 3.71 -11.65 7.22
C THR A 178 4.10 -10.19 7.45
N TYR A 179 5.14 -9.95 8.26
CA TYR A 179 5.74 -8.62 8.44
C TYR A 179 7.22 -8.69 8.07
N ARG A 180 7.57 -8.11 6.93
CA ARG A 180 8.89 -8.28 6.30
C ARG A 180 9.38 -6.97 5.70
N ASN A 181 10.65 -6.92 5.31
CA ASN A 181 11.31 -5.69 4.90
C ASN A 181 10.69 -5.10 3.62
N VAL A 182 10.96 -3.80 3.45
CA VAL A 182 10.61 -3.04 2.25
C VAL A 182 11.90 -2.76 1.48
N LEU A 183 11.91 -3.04 0.18
CA LEU A 183 12.99 -2.66 -0.73
C LEU A 183 12.67 -1.33 -1.39
N ALA A 184 13.56 -0.35 -1.27
CA ALA A 184 13.55 0.84 -2.11
C ALA A 184 14.51 0.67 -3.28
N VAL A 185 14.04 0.96 -4.48
CA VAL A 185 14.82 1.05 -5.71
C VAL A 185 14.90 2.51 -6.11
N SER A 186 16.07 2.99 -6.52
CA SER A 186 16.25 4.39 -6.92
C SER A 186 17.17 4.52 -8.12
N ALA A 187 16.99 5.58 -8.89
CA ALA A 187 17.81 5.91 -10.05
C ALA A 187 17.72 7.41 -10.31
N ASP A 188 18.74 8.00 -10.94
CA ASP A 188 18.73 9.43 -11.27
C ASP A 188 17.70 9.77 -12.36
N ILE A 189 17.38 8.79 -13.20
CA ILE A 189 16.30 8.82 -14.20
C ILE A 189 15.37 7.66 -13.90
N VAL A 190 14.06 7.92 -13.84
CA VAL A 190 13.04 6.89 -13.62
C VAL A 190 13.17 5.83 -14.73
N PRO A 191 13.47 4.56 -14.40
CA PRO A 191 13.47 3.49 -15.39
C PRO A 191 12.09 3.26 -15.98
N ASP A 192 12.01 2.45 -17.03
CA ASP A 192 10.70 2.01 -17.55
C ASP A 192 9.87 1.36 -16.42
N TRP A 193 8.60 1.72 -16.33
CA TRP A 193 7.68 1.15 -15.35
C TRP A 193 7.49 -0.35 -15.54
N GLU A 194 7.66 -0.88 -16.75
CA GLU A 194 7.68 -2.31 -16.99
C GLU A 194 8.89 -2.99 -16.33
N VAL A 195 10.06 -2.34 -16.34
CA VAL A 195 11.23 -2.84 -15.61
C VAL A 195 10.98 -2.83 -14.11
N LEU A 196 10.45 -1.73 -13.57
CA LEU A 196 10.14 -1.60 -12.14
C LEU A 196 9.09 -2.62 -11.67
N ASP A 197 8.04 -2.85 -12.47
CA ASP A 197 7.01 -3.86 -12.20
C ASP A 197 7.58 -5.29 -12.19
N ASN A 198 8.44 -5.60 -13.17
CA ASN A 198 9.11 -6.90 -13.22
C ASN A 198 10.02 -7.12 -12.00
N LEU A 199 10.78 -6.10 -11.57
CA LEU A 199 11.56 -6.19 -10.33
C LEU A 199 10.65 -6.41 -9.11
N ALA A 200 9.52 -5.71 -9.02
CA ALA A 200 8.57 -5.84 -7.92
C ALA A 200 7.89 -7.23 -7.86
N ARG A 201 7.72 -7.88 -9.01
CA ARG A 201 7.23 -9.26 -9.11
C ARG A 201 8.29 -10.30 -8.80
N ILE A 202 9.51 -10.13 -9.32
CA ILE A 202 10.57 -11.14 -9.26
C ILE A 202 11.26 -11.16 -7.89
N ILE A 203 11.60 -10.00 -7.33
CA ILE A 203 12.44 -9.91 -6.13
C ILE A 203 11.82 -10.62 -4.92
N PRO A 204 10.52 -10.43 -4.58
CA PRO A 204 9.93 -11.13 -3.43
C PRO A 204 9.89 -12.66 -3.57
N ASN A 205 9.93 -13.19 -4.80
CA ASN A 205 10.02 -14.63 -5.05
C ASN A 205 11.43 -15.17 -4.82
N ILE A 206 12.46 -14.35 -5.09
CA ILE A 206 13.87 -14.71 -4.82
C ILE A 206 14.19 -14.52 -3.33
N ILE A 207 13.66 -13.45 -2.72
CA ILE A 207 14.02 -13.00 -1.38
C ILE A 207 12.74 -12.93 -0.53
N PRO A 208 12.37 -14.04 0.14
CA PRO A 208 11.17 -14.10 0.94
C PRO A 208 11.14 -13.02 2.03
N GLN A 209 12.27 -12.50 2.52
CA GLN A 209 12.34 -11.46 3.55
C GLN A 209 11.82 -10.09 3.08
N ILE A 210 11.37 -9.93 1.83
CA ILE A 210 10.85 -8.69 1.28
C ILE A 210 9.36 -8.85 0.96
N ASN A 211 8.52 -8.03 1.58
CA ASN A 211 7.08 -7.97 1.26
C ASN A 211 6.76 -6.95 0.17
N ARG A 212 7.60 -5.90 0.04
CA ARG A 212 7.31 -4.78 -0.84
C ARG A 212 8.54 -4.28 -1.57
N VAL A 213 8.32 -3.85 -2.80
CA VAL A 213 9.29 -3.14 -3.63
C VAL A 213 8.70 -1.78 -3.99
N CYS A 214 9.47 -0.73 -3.75
CA CYS A 214 9.08 0.65 -4.01
C CYS A 214 10.12 1.34 -4.88
N PHE A 215 9.68 2.29 -5.72
CA PHE A 215 10.58 3.21 -6.39
C PHE A 215 10.67 4.53 -5.62
N ALA A 216 11.87 5.02 -5.30
CA ALA A 216 12.10 6.26 -4.58
C ALA A 216 12.49 7.41 -5.52
N PHE A 217 11.62 8.40 -5.69
CA PHE A 217 11.82 9.55 -6.59
C PHE A 217 12.91 10.51 -6.11
N GLY A 218 13.51 11.26 -7.03
CA GLY A 218 14.64 12.17 -6.76
C GLY A 218 15.97 11.51 -7.10
N SER A 219 17.07 12.02 -6.53
CA SER A 219 18.41 11.48 -6.78
C SER A 219 18.53 10.02 -6.35
N LYS A 220 19.43 9.29 -7.01
CA LYS A 220 19.79 7.92 -6.64
C LYS A 220 20.31 7.88 -5.20
N ILE A 221 19.75 6.97 -4.39
CA ILE A 221 20.19 6.73 -3.02
C ILE A 221 21.51 5.96 -3.10
N LYS A 222 22.55 6.41 -2.39
CA LYS A 222 23.88 5.79 -2.45
C LYS A 222 24.01 4.59 -1.51
N ASP A 223 23.38 4.66 -0.34
CA ASP A 223 23.51 3.64 0.69
C ASP A 223 22.54 2.49 0.44
N ASN A 224 23.07 1.26 0.50
CA ASN A 224 22.26 0.05 0.33
C ASN A 224 21.59 -0.38 1.65
N VAL A 225 22.06 0.17 2.77
CA VAL A 225 21.58 -0.08 4.13
C VAL A 225 21.42 1.24 4.85
N ILE A 226 20.31 1.40 5.55
CA ILE A 226 20.07 2.53 6.44
C ILE A 226 20.13 2.00 7.88
N ASN A 227 21.02 2.56 8.70
CA ASN A 227 21.25 2.08 10.07
C ASN A 227 20.45 2.85 11.12
N SER A 228 19.78 3.94 10.75
CA SER A 228 19.02 4.79 11.66
C SER A 228 17.65 5.12 11.09
N ILE A 229 16.68 5.24 11.98
CA ILE A 229 15.34 5.70 11.64
C ILE A 229 15.02 6.98 12.42
N VAL A 230 14.03 7.73 11.94
CA VAL A 230 13.43 8.81 12.72
C VAL A 230 12.36 8.21 13.61
N LYS A 231 12.54 8.30 14.94
CA LYS A 231 11.57 7.76 15.89
C LYS A 231 10.16 8.29 15.55
N THR A 232 9.24 7.37 15.33
CA THR A 232 7.90 7.69 14.85
C THR A 232 6.87 6.89 15.64
N THR A 233 5.96 7.59 16.29
CA THR A 233 4.79 7.04 16.97
C THR A 233 3.57 7.91 16.62
N LEU A 234 2.37 7.44 16.96
CA LEU A 234 1.11 8.16 16.71
C LEU A 234 0.94 9.39 17.62
N THR A 235 1.81 10.38 17.44
CA THR A 235 1.72 11.70 18.07
C THR A 235 0.89 12.64 17.23
N GLU A 236 0.40 13.74 17.83
CA GLU A 236 -0.38 14.75 17.12
C GLU A 236 0.35 15.33 15.90
N ASN A 237 1.64 15.67 16.06
CA ASN A 237 2.46 16.21 14.97
C ASN A 237 2.63 15.22 13.82
N VAL A 238 2.90 13.94 14.12
CA VAL A 238 3.04 12.88 13.09
C VAL A 238 1.70 12.67 12.36
N LEU A 239 0.60 12.64 13.09
CA LEU A 239 -0.74 12.53 12.50
C LEU A 239 -1.09 13.76 11.65
N GLU A 240 -0.73 14.96 12.08
CA GLU A 240 -0.97 16.20 11.35
C GLU A 240 -0.19 16.24 10.04
N GLN A 241 1.11 15.93 10.07
CA GLN A 241 1.93 15.84 8.87
C GLN A 241 1.36 14.83 7.86
N THR A 242 0.96 13.64 8.33
CA THR A 242 0.32 12.62 7.48
C THR A 242 -1.02 13.10 6.93
N ARG A 243 -1.87 13.75 7.73
CA ARG A 243 -3.15 14.34 7.27
C ARG A 243 -2.93 15.38 6.18
N ILE A 244 -1.98 16.29 6.37
CA ILE A 244 -1.68 17.35 5.40
C ILE A 244 -1.18 16.74 4.09
N PHE A 245 -0.29 15.74 4.16
CA PHE A 245 0.23 15.08 2.96
C PHE A 245 -0.88 14.29 2.24
N ASP A 246 -1.64 13.46 2.96
CA ASP A 246 -2.75 12.67 2.41
C ASP A 246 -3.81 13.57 1.77
N PHE A 247 -4.21 14.67 2.43
CA PHE A 247 -5.18 15.62 1.90
C PHE A 247 -4.74 16.23 0.57
N ASN A 248 -3.52 16.78 0.51
CA ASN A 248 -3.06 17.48 -0.69
C ASN A 248 -2.83 16.51 -1.86
N VAL A 249 -2.33 15.30 -1.60
CA VAL A 249 -2.18 14.29 -2.65
C VAL A 249 -3.54 13.83 -3.19
N ASN A 250 -4.51 13.56 -2.31
CA ASN A 250 -5.87 13.21 -2.74
C ASN A 250 -6.58 14.38 -3.44
N LYS A 251 -6.30 15.62 -3.04
CA LYS A 251 -6.80 16.80 -3.74
C LYS A 251 -6.28 16.88 -5.18
N ILE A 252 -4.97 16.69 -5.39
CA ILE A 252 -4.36 16.64 -6.74
C ILE A 252 -5.05 15.55 -7.59
N LEU A 253 -5.28 14.36 -7.02
CA LEU A 253 -5.92 13.24 -7.71
C LEU A 253 -7.41 13.50 -8.04
N SER A 254 -8.13 14.15 -7.13
CA SER A 254 -9.55 14.47 -7.29
C SER A 254 -9.75 15.56 -8.33
N GLU A 255 -8.97 16.64 -8.27
CA GLU A 255 -9.04 17.75 -9.22
C GLU A 255 -8.64 17.32 -10.65
N SER A 256 -7.85 16.25 -10.78
CA SER A 256 -7.51 15.67 -12.08
C SER A 256 -8.55 14.66 -12.62
N GLY A 257 -9.58 14.33 -11.84
CA GLY A 257 -10.59 13.33 -12.20
C GLY A 257 -10.05 11.89 -12.24
N GLU A 258 -8.88 11.62 -11.66
CA GLU A 258 -8.25 10.29 -11.71
C GLU A 258 -8.60 9.40 -10.52
N THR A 259 -9.28 9.95 -9.51
CA THR A 259 -9.76 9.18 -8.33
C THR A 259 -10.54 7.93 -8.76
N ILE A 260 -11.44 8.05 -9.72
CA ILE A 260 -12.28 6.93 -10.18
C ILE A 260 -11.50 5.80 -10.86
N LYS A 261 -10.27 6.06 -11.32
CA LYS A 261 -9.45 5.09 -12.03
C LYS A 261 -8.80 4.09 -11.07
N LEU A 262 -8.63 4.46 -9.80
CA LEU A 262 -8.01 3.63 -8.76
C LEU A 262 -9.08 3.06 -7.82
N SER A 263 -8.87 1.84 -7.34
CA SER A 263 -9.73 1.27 -6.29
C SER A 263 -9.46 1.94 -4.94
N GLN A 264 -8.19 2.25 -4.66
CA GLN A 264 -7.74 3.00 -3.49
C GLN A 264 -6.31 3.54 -3.71
N MET A 265 -5.95 4.63 -3.04
CA MET A 265 -4.56 5.10 -2.98
C MET A 265 -4.11 5.44 -1.55
N PRO A 266 -3.71 4.45 -0.72
CA PRO A 266 -3.14 4.76 0.59
C PRO A 266 -1.90 5.65 0.50
N ILE A 267 -1.83 6.63 1.39
CA ILE A 267 -0.67 7.49 1.59
C ILE A 267 -0.04 7.09 2.92
N VAL A 268 1.18 6.56 2.87
CA VAL A 268 1.83 5.96 4.03
C VAL A 268 3.05 6.78 4.43
N MET A 269 3.15 7.17 5.69
CA MET A 269 4.36 7.76 6.25
C MET A 269 5.30 6.67 6.75
N ILE A 270 6.59 6.78 6.40
CA ILE A 270 7.65 5.87 6.86
C ILE A 270 8.74 6.63 7.65
N PRO A 271 9.33 6.00 8.69
CA PRO A 271 10.29 6.62 9.62
C PRO A 271 11.71 6.74 9.01
N ILE A 272 11.82 7.02 7.72
CA ILE A 272 13.10 7.10 7.00
C ILE A 272 13.35 8.53 6.56
N ASN A 273 14.54 9.06 6.91
CA ASN A 273 15.07 10.30 6.34
C ASN A 273 16.24 9.94 5.41
N PHE A 274 16.06 10.14 4.11
CA PHE A 274 17.10 9.91 3.10
C PHE A 274 18.04 11.11 2.93
N ASP A 275 17.66 12.30 3.41
CA ASP A 275 18.44 13.52 3.21
C ASP A 275 19.65 13.58 4.16
N GLN A 276 19.68 12.73 5.19
CA GLN A 276 20.71 12.67 6.25
C GLN A 276 20.99 14.05 6.88
N ASP A 277 20.01 14.95 6.86
CA ASP A 277 20.07 16.26 7.49
C ASP A 277 19.69 16.19 8.98
N THR A 278 19.90 17.27 9.71
CA THR A 278 19.54 17.37 11.14
C THR A 278 18.04 17.52 11.36
N GLN A 279 17.22 17.52 10.31
CA GLN A 279 15.79 17.68 10.41
C GLN A 279 15.12 16.32 10.62
N GLU A 280 14.12 16.25 11.49
CA GLU A 280 13.31 15.03 11.71
C GLU A 280 12.29 14.83 10.58
N LYS A 281 12.75 14.86 9.33
CA LYS A 281 11.94 14.55 8.16
C LYS A 281 11.59 13.07 8.11
N ARG A 282 10.46 12.77 7.50
CA ARG A 282 10.01 11.40 7.21
C ARG A 282 9.78 11.26 5.72
N SER A 283 9.70 10.03 5.24
CA SER A 283 9.37 9.76 3.85
C SER A 283 7.91 9.37 3.72
N PHE A 284 7.37 9.56 2.53
CA PHE A 284 6.00 9.18 2.21
C PHE A 284 5.99 8.18 1.06
N VAL A 285 5.06 7.24 1.11
CA VAL A 285 4.82 6.26 0.07
C VAL A 285 3.41 6.48 -0.46
N ILE A 286 3.27 6.63 -1.78
CA ILE A 286 1.97 6.55 -2.44
C ILE A 286 1.73 5.11 -2.90
N ARG A 287 0.53 4.60 -2.62
CA ARG A 287 0.14 3.22 -2.88
C ARG A 287 -1.07 3.15 -3.83
N PRO A 288 -0.94 3.52 -5.11
CA PRO A 288 -2.06 3.43 -6.02
C PRO A 288 -2.36 1.96 -6.32
N PHE A 289 -3.58 1.52 -5.99
CA PHE A 289 -3.96 0.11 -5.96
C PHE A 289 -5.25 -0.13 -6.73
N ILE A 290 -5.27 -1.21 -7.50
CA ILE A 290 -6.39 -1.62 -8.34
C ILE A 290 -6.78 -3.04 -7.97
N THR A 291 -8.08 -3.23 -7.75
CA THR A 291 -8.66 -4.52 -7.38
C THR A 291 -10.16 -4.54 -7.65
N SER A 292 -10.68 -5.72 -7.98
CA SER A 292 -12.11 -6.02 -8.08
C SER A 292 -12.74 -6.43 -6.75
N ASP A 293 -11.99 -7.09 -5.86
CA ASP A 293 -12.52 -7.79 -4.67
C ASP A 293 -11.69 -7.58 -3.38
N PHE A 294 -10.60 -6.81 -3.45
CA PHE A 294 -9.60 -6.61 -2.40
C PHE A 294 -8.92 -7.90 -1.90
N MET A 295 -9.14 -9.06 -2.51
CA MET A 295 -8.44 -10.32 -2.22
C MET A 295 -7.14 -10.40 -2.98
N THR A 296 -7.16 -10.02 -4.26
CA THR A 296 -5.98 -9.84 -5.10
C THR A 296 -5.96 -8.42 -5.66
N GLY A 297 -4.81 -7.94 -6.13
CA GLY A 297 -4.76 -6.65 -6.80
C GLY A 297 -3.36 -6.28 -7.23
N ILE A 298 -3.29 -5.25 -8.08
CA ILE A 298 -2.05 -4.79 -8.68
C ILE A 298 -1.76 -3.35 -8.28
N ALA A 299 -0.48 -2.99 -8.25
CA ALA A 299 -0.09 -1.60 -8.24
C ALA A 299 -0.52 -0.97 -9.58
N ALA A 300 -1.09 0.23 -9.53
CA ALA A 300 -1.36 0.97 -10.75
C ALA A 300 -0.04 1.36 -11.42
N LYS A 301 0.00 1.34 -12.75
CA LYS A 301 1.16 1.86 -13.49
C LYS A 301 0.86 3.26 -14.02
N PRO A 302 1.85 4.16 -14.03
CA PRO A 302 1.67 5.47 -14.64
C PRO A 302 1.60 5.38 -16.16
N ASP A 303 0.65 6.09 -16.76
CA ASP A 303 0.52 6.23 -18.21
C ASP A 303 1.51 7.29 -18.74
N ILE A 304 2.54 6.83 -19.45
CA ILE A 304 3.57 7.68 -20.06
C ILE A 304 3.11 8.19 -21.45
N ASN A 305 2.17 7.52 -22.11
CA ASN A 305 1.82 7.77 -23.52
C ASN A 305 0.50 8.53 -23.66
N TYR A 306 0.48 9.78 -23.21
CA TYR A 306 -0.71 10.65 -23.35
C TYR A 306 -1.12 10.93 -24.81
N SER A 307 -0.30 10.56 -25.81
CA SER A 307 -0.43 11.02 -27.21
C SER A 307 -0.60 9.94 -28.28
N LYS A 308 -0.48 8.64 -27.99
CA LYS A 308 -0.59 7.61 -29.06
C LYS A 308 -1.30 6.34 -28.56
N SER A 309 -2.35 5.97 -29.30
CA SER A 309 -3.06 4.67 -29.34
C SER A 309 -3.86 4.32 -28.07
N VAL A 310 -5.20 4.17 -28.09
CA VAL A 310 -6.00 3.27 -28.95
C VAL A 310 -5.24 1.97 -29.26
N ASN A 311 -4.73 1.30 -28.23
CA ASN A 311 -4.72 -0.17 -28.09
C ASN A 311 -4.03 -0.58 -26.77
N LEU A 312 -4.88 -0.77 -25.76
CA LEU A 312 -4.80 -1.69 -24.62
C LEU A 312 -3.41 -2.21 -24.20
N SER A 313 -2.86 -1.55 -23.18
CA SER A 313 -2.21 -2.24 -22.07
C SER A 313 -3.04 -1.96 -20.82
N PHE A 314 -3.71 -2.98 -20.26
CA PHE A 314 -4.76 -2.90 -19.24
C PHE A 314 -4.34 -2.32 -17.87
N ASN A 315 -3.09 -1.88 -17.68
CA ASN A 315 -2.54 -1.53 -16.36
C ASN A 315 -2.10 -0.07 -16.21
N LEU A 316 -2.26 0.77 -17.24
CA LEU A 316 -1.92 2.21 -17.20
C LEU A 316 -3.13 3.01 -16.71
N VAL A 317 -3.02 3.62 -15.53
CA VAL A 317 -4.22 4.11 -14.81
C VAL A 317 -4.01 5.48 -14.15
N LEU A 318 -2.79 5.84 -13.76
CA LEU A 318 -2.45 7.16 -13.22
C LEU A 318 -1.70 7.97 -14.27
N SER A 319 -2.13 9.18 -14.60
CA SER A 319 -1.39 10.03 -15.54
C SER A 319 0.01 10.32 -15.01
N PHE A 320 1.02 10.17 -15.88
CA PHE A 320 2.40 10.49 -15.53
C PHE A 320 2.54 11.97 -15.07
N PHE A 321 1.79 12.89 -15.68
CA PHE A 321 1.80 14.30 -15.26
C PHE A 321 1.28 14.48 -13.83
N ILE A 322 0.20 13.79 -13.48
CA ILE A 322 -0.38 13.84 -12.13
C ILE A 322 0.58 13.26 -11.10
N LEU A 323 1.21 12.14 -11.43
CA LEU A 323 2.27 11.57 -10.61
C LEU A 323 3.43 12.56 -10.41
N MET A 324 3.90 13.22 -11.46
CA MET A 324 4.96 14.23 -11.34
C MET A 324 4.53 15.45 -10.51
N SER A 325 3.26 15.87 -10.58
CA SER A 325 2.72 16.91 -9.70
C SER A 325 2.76 16.50 -8.22
N ILE A 326 2.45 15.24 -7.91
CA ILE A 326 2.57 14.69 -6.55
C ILE A 326 4.04 14.66 -6.10
N VAL A 327 4.95 14.24 -6.99
CA VAL A 327 6.40 14.26 -6.73
C VAL A 327 6.87 15.69 -6.45
N GLU A 328 6.44 16.68 -7.23
CA GLU A 328 6.83 18.07 -7.03
C GLU A 328 6.28 18.64 -5.72
N TYR A 329 5.01 18.38 -5.40
CA TYR A 329 4.44 18.72 -4.10
C TYR A 329 5.25 18.14 -2.94
N SER A 330 5.69 16.89 -3.04
CA SER A 330 6.47 16.24 -1.98
C SER A 330 7.80 16.93 -1.69
N LYS A 331 8.45 17.53 -2.70
CA LYS A 331 9.72 18.27 -2.54
C LYS A 331 9.53 19.60 -1.80
N HIS A 332 8.34 20.19 -1.91
CA HIS A 332 8.01 21.44 -1.21
C HIS A 332 7.56 21.21 0.25
N CYS A 333 7.27 19.97 0.63
CA CYS A 333 6.89 19.62 1.99
C CYS A 333 8.13 19.58 2.91
N LYS A 334 8.25 20.55 3.82
CA LYS A 334 9.41 20.66 4.74
C LYS A 334 9.62 19.44 5.65
N PHE A 335 8.56 18.68 5.93
CA PHE A 335 8.60 17.47 6.76
C PHE A 335 8.79 16.17 5.94
N SER A 336 8.87 16.28 4.60
CA SER A 336 9.10 15.17 3.69
C SER A 336 10.56 15.11 3.26
N SER A 337 11.20 13.95 3.37
CA SER A 337 12.53 13.70 2.78
C SER A 337 12.39 13.20 1.34
N LYS A 338 11.73 12.06 1.14
CA LYS A 338 11.59 11.43 -0.19
C LYS A 338 10.21 10.84 -0.38
N LEU A 339 9.68 10.95 -1.60
CA LEU A 339 8.47 10.26 -2.02
C LEU A 339 8.82 8.92 -2.67
N LEU A 340 8.11 7.88 -2.27
CA LEU A 340 8.21 6.53 -2.81
C LEU A 340 6.89 6.14 -3.49
N TYR A 341 6.98 5.30 -4.51
CA TYR A 341 5.87 4.67 -5.20
C TYR A 341 5.89 3.17 -4.91
N ASP A 342 4.86 2.61 -4.31
CA ASP A 342 4.81 1.17 -4.05
C ASP A 342 4.35 0.39 -5.29
N LEU A 343 5.24 -0.46 -5.80
CA LEU A 343 5.09 -1.24 -7.03
C LEU A 343 4.51 -2.63 -6.78
N SER A 344 4.34 -3.02 -5.52
CA SER A 344 4.05 -4.41 -5.16
C SER A 344 2.63 -4.82 -5.57
N SER A 345 2.39 -6.06 -5.95
CA SER A 345 1.01 -6.59 -6.07
C SER A 345 0.55 -7.21 -4.75
N LYS A 346 -0.74 -7.55 -4.65
CA LYS A 346 -1.29 -8.41 -3.60
C LYS A 346 -1.65 -9.77 -4.23
N PRO A 347 -0.98 -10.87 -3.85
CA PRO A 347 0.24 -10.97 -3.01
C PRO A 347 1.52 -10.49 -3.73
N PRO A 348 2.68 -10.31 -3.03
CA PRO A 348 2.92 -10.56 -1.61
C PRO A 348 2.60 -9.37 -0.69
N GLY A 349 2.40 -8.18 -1.24
CA GLY A 349 1.97 -7.02 -0.47
C GLY A 349 0.49 -7.09 -0.10
N THR A 350 0.00 -6.03 0.51
CA THR A 350 -1.44 -5.76 0.71
C THR A 350 -1.77 -4.33 0.30
N THR A 351 -3.05 -3.96 0.39
CA THR A 351 -3.51 -2.60 0.11
C THR A 351 -2.91 -1.59 1.09
N GLU A 352 -3.13 -1.80 2.39
CA GLU A 352 -2.53 -0.98 3.47
C GLU A 352 -1.15 -1.53 3.86
N TRP A 353 -0.34 -0.74 4.59
CA TRP A 353 1.04 -1.05 4.98
C TRP A 353 1.22 -1.41 6.48
N GLU A 354 0.31 -0.87 7.31
CA GLU A 354 0.22 -0.82 8.79
C GLU A 354 1.41 -0.26 9.54
#